data_AF-A0A937H7G3-F1
#
_entry.id   AF-A0A937H7G3-F1
#
_cell.length_a   1.000
_cell.length_b   1.000
_cell.length_c   1.000
_cell.angle_alpha   90.00
_cell.angle_beta   90.00
_cell.angle_gamma   90.00
#
_symmetry.space_group_name_H-M   'P 1'
#
loop_
_entity.id
_entity.type
_entity.pdbx_description
1 polymer ?
#
loop_
_entity_poly.entity_id
_entity_poly.type
_entity_poly.pdbx_seq_one_letter_code
_entity_poly.pdbx_strand_id
1 'polypeptide(L)'
;MQLQALKTDFDRAGFTLVALTYDAPDLQAAFIEAESIEFPILSDRAAASVQALGILNEAHQPGDDHYGIPHPGILIVDRQLRIRSKLFVAPYEQRVEGETVLALAKALVP
;
A
#
# COMPACT_ATOMS: atom_id res chain seq x y z
N MET A 1 -0.82 -8.06 -11.77
CA MET A 1 -0.07 -7.40 -10.66
C MET A 1 0.60 -8.37 -9.67
N GLN A 2 1.82 -8.08 -9.18
CA GLN A 2 2.59 -8.96 -8.26
C GLN A 2 1.88 -9.26 -6.93
N LEU A 3 1.35 -8.25 -6.24
CA LEU A 3 0.66 -8.43 -4.95
C LEU A 3 -0.62 -9.26 -5.10
N GLN A 4 -1.36 -9.10 -6.20
CA GLN A 4 -2.53 -9.93 -6.49
C GLN A 4 -2.13 -11.39 -6.67
N ALA A 5 -1.04 -11.68 -7.39
CA ALA A 5 -0.52 -13.04 -7.55
C ALA A 5 -0.11 -13.69 -6.21
N LEU A 6 0.39 -12.90 -5.26
CA LEU A 6 0.81 -13.36 -3.93
C LEU A 6 -0.30 -13.34 -2.88
N LYS A 7 -1.51 -12.85 -3.19
CA LYS A 7 -2.60 -12.67 -2.23
C LYS A 7 -2.87 -13.94 -1.42
N THR A 8 -3.00 -15.09 -2.09
CA THR A 8 -3.24 -16.38 -1.42
C THR A 8 -2.12 -16.77 -0.46
N ASP A 9 -0.86 -16.42 -0.75
CA ASP A 9 0.26 -16.73 0.13
C ASP A 9 0.33 -15.80 1.34
N PHE A 10 -0.07 -14.54 1.19
CA PHE A 10 -0.30 -13.64 2.32
C PHE A 10 -1.45 -14.15 3.21
N ASP A 11 -2.58 -14.54 2.61
CA ASP A 11 -3.74 -15.08 3.33
C ASP A 11 -3.34 -16.33 4.13
N ARG A 12 -2.58 -17.26 3.52
CA ARG A 12 -2.04 -18.46 4.21
C ARG A 12 -1.06 -18.13 5.32
N ALA A 13 -0.32 -17.03 5.21
CA ALA A 13 0.57 -16.53 6.25
C ALA A 13 -0.18 -15.77 7.36
N GLY A 14 -1.51 -15.62 7.26
CA GLY A 14 -2.32 -14.92 8.27
C GLY A 14 -2.38 -13.40 8.10
N PHE A 15 -2.02 -12.89 6.92
CA PHE A 15 -2.03 -11.47 6.59
C PHE A 15 -3.10 -11.17 5.53
N THR A 16 -3.72 -9.99 5.64
CA THR A 16 -4.64 -9.46 4.63
C THR A 16 -3.97 -8.32 3.88
N LEU A 17 -3.98 -8.38 2.55
CA LEU A 17 -3.52 -7.28 1.72
C LEU A 17 -4.59 -6.18 1.66
N VAL A 18 -4.15 -4.92 1.73
CA VAL A 18 -4.97 -3.73 1.51
C VAL A 18 -4.08 -2.71 0.80
N ALA A 19 -4.57 -2.15 -0.31
CA ALA A 19 -3.91 -1.01 -0.96
C ALA A 19 -4.50 0.32 -0.48
N LEU A 20 -3.67 1.35 -0.44
CA LEU A 20 -4.07 2.73 -0.12
C LEU A 20 -3.59 3.62 -1.27
N THR A 21 -4.48 4.40 -1.86
CA THR A 21 -4.16 5.36 -2.93
C THR A 21 -4.91 6.67 -2.71
N TYR A 22 -4.42 7.75 -3.31
CA TYR A 22 -5.08 9.05 -3.35
C TYR A 22 -6.19 9.11 -4.43
N ASP A 23 -6.23 8.14 -5.35
CA ASP A 23 -7.21 8.07 -6.43
C ASP A 23 -8.64 8.04 -5.90
N ALA A 24 -9.57 8.66 -6.64
CA ALA A 24 -10.99 8.59 -6.33
C ALA A 24 -11.56 7.17 -6.58
N PRO A 25 -12.60 6.75 -5.84
CA PRO A 25 -13.13 5.38 -5.95
C PRO A 25 -13.58 4.95 -7.36
N ASP A 26 -14.05 5.88 -8.17
CA ASP A 26 -14.43 5.66 -9.57
C ASP A 26 -13.22 5.33 -10.47
N LEU A 27 -12.08 6.00 -10.27
CA LEU A 27 -10.82 5.67 -10.94
C LEU A 27 -10.27 4.31 -10.47
N GLN A 28 -10.43 4.01 -9.18
CA GLN A 28 -10.01 2.71 -8.63
C GLN A 28 -10.82 1.56 -9.23
N ALA A 29 -12.13 1.73 -9.43
CA ALA A 29 -13.01 0.68 -9.95
C ALA A 29 -12.53 0.14 -11.32
N ALA A 30 -12.15 1.03 -12.24
CA ALA A 30 -11.64 0.65 -13.54
C ALA A 30 -10.33 -0.16 -13.44
N PHE A 31 -9.42 0.24 -12.53
CA PHE A 31 -8.17 -0.49 -12.28
C PHE A 31 -8.43 -1.87 -11.64
N ILE A 32 -9.33 -1.93 -10.66
CA ILE A 32 -9.72 -3.18 -9.97
C ILE A 32 -10.27 -4.19 -10.96
N GLU A 33 -11.15 -3.75 -11.87
CA GLU A 33 -11.74 -4.60 -12.91
C GLU A 33 -10.66 -5.08 -13.89
N ALA A 34 -9.84 -4.17 -14.41
CA ALA A 34 -8.81 -4.48 -15.40
C ALA A 34 -7.76 -5.48 -14.88
N GLU A 35 -7.33 -5.33 -13.62
CA GLU A 35 -6.30 -6.18 -13.01
C GLU A 35 -6.89 -7.34 -12.18
N SER A 36 -8.23 -7.48 -12.14
CA SER A 36 -8.94 -8.48 -11.34
C SER A 36 -8.46 -8.50 -9.88
N ILE A 37 -8.40 -7.33 -9.26
CA ILE A 37 -7.91 -7.19 -7.87
C ILE A 37 -8.96 -7.73 -6.89
N GLU A 38 -8.54 -8.64 -6.02
CA GLU A 38 -9.41 -9.32 -5.04
C GLU A 38 -9.17 -8.87 -3.59
N PHE A 39 -8.30 -7.88 -3.38
CA PHE A 39 -8.07 -7.27 -2.08
C PHE A 39 -8.59 -5.83 -2.04
N PRO A 40 -8.98 -5.30 -0.86
CA PRO A 40 -9.50 -3.95 -0.77
C PRO A 40 -8.48 -2.90 -1.23
N ILE A 41 -8.96 -1.91 -1.97
CA ILE A 41 -8.24 -0.67 -2.28
C ILE A 41 -8.98 0.48 -1.59
N LEU A 42 -8.25 1.25 -0.79
CA LEU A 42 -8.77 2.38 -0.03
C LEU A 42 -8.40 3.70 -0.72
N SER A 43 -9.34 4.64 -0.71
CA SER A 43 -9.16 6.00 -1.20
C SER A 43 -8.87 6.96 -0.04
N ASP A 44 -7.70 7.61 -0.05
CA ASP A 44 -7.29 8.67 0.88
C ASP A 44 -7.14 10.00 0.14
N ARG A 45 -8.22 10.46 -0.51
CA ARG A 45 -8.21 11.69 -1.35
C ARG A 45 -7.75 12.95 -0.61
N ALA A 46 -7.97 13.00 0.70
CA ALA A 46 -7.54 14.10 1.55
C ALA A 46 -6.08 13.95 2.03
N ALA A 47 -5.41 12.86 1.64
CA ALA A 47 -4.07 12.46 2.08
C ALA A 47 -3.94 12.43 3.62
N ALA A 48 -5.03 12.21 4.35
CA ALA A 48 -5.06 12.35 5.79
C ALA A 48 -4.28 11.20 6.45
N SER A 49 -4.45 9.99 5.93
CA SER A 49 -3.72 8.80 6.41
C SER A 49 -2.25 8.89 6.01
N VAL A 50 -1.97 9.27 4.76
CA VAL A 50 -0.61 9.45 4.22
C VAL A 50 0.18 10.47 5.05
N GLN A 51 -0.43 11.61 5.38
CA GLN A 51 0.17 12.63 6.25
C GLN A 51 0.36 12.13 7.69
N ALA A 52 -0.67 11.52 8.31
CA ALA A 52 -0.59 11.03 9.68
C ALA A 52 0.49 9.94 9.87
N LEU A 53 0.75 9.16 8.82
CA LEU A 53 1.77 8.10 8.81
C LEU A 53 3.19 8.64 8.53
N GLY A 54 3.32 9.90 8.11
CA GLY A 54 4.58 10.54 7.75
C GLY A 54 5.21 9.95 6.49
N ILE A 55 4.39 9.58 5.50
CA ILE A 55 4.83 8.91 4.25
C ILE A 55 4.46 9.69 2.99
N LEU A 56 4.02 10.94 3.12
CA LEU A 56 3.72 11.83 1.99
C LEU A 56 4.97 12.04 1.12
N ASN A 57 4.82 11.94 -0.20
CA ASN A 57 5.86 12.41 -1.12
C ASN A 57 5.77 13.93 -1.25
N GLU A 58 6.75 14.63 -0.69
CA GLU A 58 6.79 16.10 -0.65
C GLU A 58 7.18 16.75 -1.99
N ALA A 59 7.41 15.96 -3.05
CA ALA A 59 7.68 16.47 -4.40
C ALA A 59 6.45 17.16 -5.05
N HIS A 60 5.25 16.95 -4.49
CA HIS A 60 4.00 17.53 -4.99
C HIS A 60 3.39 18.45 -3.93
N GLN A 61 3.03 19.66 -4.33
CA GLN A 61 2.47 20.70 -3.47
C GLN A 61 0.93 20.68 -3.48
N PRO A 62 0.27 21.22 -2.44
CA PRO A 62 -1.19 21.35 -2.45
C PRO A 62 -1.69 22.10 -3.70
N GLY A 63 -2.56 21.47 -4.47
CA GLY A 63 -3.06 21.99 -5.76
C GLY A 63 -2.49 21.28 -6.99
N ASP A 64 -1.41 20.50 -6.83
CA ASP A 64 -0.88 19.64 -7.89
C ASP A 64 -1.79 18.42 -8.12
N ASP A 65 -1.87 17.95 -9.36
CA ASP A 65 -2.66 16.77 -9.75
C ASP A 65 -2.27 15.49 -8.97
N HIS A 66 -1.02 15.40 -8.53
CA HIS A 66 -0.47 14.26 -7.79
C HIS A 66 -0.29 14.54 -6.29
N TYR A 67 -0.84 15.65 -5.78
CA TYR A 67 -0.79 15.93 -4.35
C TYR A 67 -1.45 14.81 -3.54
N GLY A 68 -0.78 14.38 -2.47
CA GLY A 68 -1.26 13.30 -1.61
C GLY A 68 -0.70 11.92 -1.94
N ILE A 69 0.06 11.78 -3.04
CA ILE A 69 0.74 10.52 -3.34
C ILE A 69 1.75 10.18 -2.23
N PRO A 70 1.74 8.96 -1.66
CA PRO A 70 2.76 8.55 -0.71
C PRO A 70 4.06 8.20 -1.43
N HIS A 71 5.19 8.21 -0.72
CA HIS A 71 6.36 7.45 -1.16
C HIS A 71 5.95 5.98 -1.37
N PRO A 72 6.41 5.31 -2.45
CA PRO A 72 6.10 3.91 -2.66
C PRO A 72 6.58 3.07 -1.48
N GLY A 73 5.68 2.26 -0.93
CA GLY A 73 6.03 1.44 0.20
C GLY A 73 4.87 0.65 0.80
N ILE A 74 5.21 -0.10 1.84
CA ILE A 74 4.34 -1.04 2.53
C ILE A 74 4.52 -0.88 4.04
N LEU A 75 3.39 -0.94 4.75
CA LEU A 75 3.32 -1.05 6.19
C LEU A 75 2.83 -2.46 6.55
N ILE A 76 3.44 -3.08 7.54
CA ILE A 76 2.92 -4.29 8.17
C ILE A 76 2.37 -3.90 9.52
N VAL A 77 1.08 -4.18 9.75
CA VAL A 77 0.34 -3.73 10.94
C VAL A 77 -0.23 -4.95 11.67
N ASP A 78 -0.12 -4.97 13.00
CA ASP A 78 -0.71 -6.04 13.82
C ASP A 78 -2.20 -5.81 14.12
N ARG A 79 -2.85 -6.79 14.76
CA ARG A 79 -4.27 -6.74 15.12
C ARG A 79 -4.61 -5.65 16.15
N GLN A 80 -3.62 -5.06 16.79
CA GLN A 80 -3.78 -3.91 17.70
C GLN A 80 -3.47 -2.59 17.00
N LEU A 81 -3.40 -2.60 15.66
CA LEU A 81 -3.12 -1.44 14.82
C LEU A 81 -1.72 -0.84 15.05
N ARG A 82 -0.76 -1.64 15.53
CA ARG A 82 0.62 -1.20 15.68
C ARG A 82 1.42 -1.55 14.43
N ILE A 83 2.18 -0.58 13.93
CA ILE A 83 3.10 -0.77 12.82
C ILE A 83 4.27 -1.65 13.30
N ARG A 84 4.39 -2.85 12.71
CA ARG A 84 5.47 -3.81 12.97
C ARG A 84 6.66 -3.62 12.04
N SER A 85 6.44 -3.06 10.85
CA SER A 85 7.49 -2.77 9.87
C SER A 85 7.05 -1.68 8.91
N LYS A 86 8.03 -0.90 8.42
CA LYS A 86 7.87 0.11 7.37
C LYS A 86 8.90 -0.17 6.27
N LEU A 87 8.44 -0.31 5.03
CA LEU A 87 9.28 -0.54 3.86
C LEU A 87 8.95 0.54 2.83
N PHE A 88 9.74 1.61 2.76
CA PHE A 88 9.51 2.72 1.85
C PHE A 88 10.79 3.04 1.08
N VAL A 89 10.64 3.37 -0.19
CA VAL A 89 11.75 3.77 -1.06
C VAL A 89 11.54 5.21 -1.52
N ALA A 90 12.62 5.99 -1.51
CA ALA A 90 12.56 7.40 -1.87
C ALA A 90 12.34 7.61 -3.38
N PRO A 91 13.05 6.90 -4.29
CA PRO A 91 12.80 7.05 -5.72
C PRO A 91 11.45 6.42 -6.10
N TYR A 92 10.60 7.19 -6.78
CA TYR A 92 9.27 6.73 -7.21
C TYR A 92 9.30 5.49 -8.12
N GLU A 93 10.37 5.34 -8.91
CA GLU A 93 10.59 4.24 -9.85
C GLU A 93 10.93 2.92 -9.16
N GLN A 94 11.37 2.98 -7.90
CA GLN A 94 11.70 1.79 -7.14
C GLN A 94 10.46 1.28 -6.43
N ARG A 95 10.36 -0.05 -6.34
CA ARG A 95 9.31 -0.72 -5.58
C ARG A 95 9.95 -1.82 -4.75
N VAL A 96 9.33 -2.07 -3.61
CA VAL A 96 9.69 -3.24 -2.80
C VAL A 96 8.99 -4.45 -3.41
N GLU A 97 9.75 -5.49 -3.72
CA GLU A 97 9.23 -6.73 -4.28
C GLU A 97 8.25 -7.40 -3.31
N GLY A 98 7.09 -7.81 -3.83
CA GLY A 98 6.05 -8.48 -3.04
C GLY A 98 6.52 -9.75 -2.33
N GLU A 99 7.45 -10.50 -2.94
CA GLU A 99 8.05 -11.68 -2.29
C GLU A 99 8.91 -11.31 -1.07
N THR A 100 9.64 -10.18 -1.15
CA THR A 100 10.43 -9.66 -0.03
C THR A 100 9.50 -9.27 1.13
N VAL A 101 8.36 -8.66 0.81
CA VAL A 101 7.34 -8.27 1.79
C VAL A 101 6.73 -9.51 2.45
N LEU A 102 6.40 -10.54 1.67
CA LEU A 102 5.85 -11.79 2.18
C LEU A 102 6.85 -12.51 3.11
N ALA A 103 8.12 -12.55 2.74
CA ALA A 103 9.18 -13.12 3.57
C ALA A 103 9.30 -12.37 4.91
N LEU A 104 9.30 -11.02 4.88
CA LEU A 104 9.31 -10.21 6.10
C LEU A 104 8.07 -10.46 6.96
N ALA A 105 6.88 -10.50 6.35
CA ALA A 105 5.62 -10.73 7.06
C ALA A 105 5.66 -12.07 7.82
N LYS A 106 6.12 -13.14 7.17
CA LYS A 106 6.28 -14.47 7.79
C LYS A 106 7.27 -14.45 8.97
N ALA A 107 8.35 -13.66 8.89
CA ALA A 107 9.32 -13.53 9.97
C ALA A 107 8.81 -12.75 11.19
N LEU A 108 7.68 -12.04 11.07
CA LEU A 108 7.04 -11.29 12.16
C LEU A 108 6.00 -12.12 12.93
N VAL A 109 5.65 -13.32 12.43
CA VAL A 109 4.76 -14.25 13.13
C VAL A 109 5.60 -15.02 14.16
N PRO A 110 5.18 -15.06 15.44
CA PRO A 110 5.88 -15.80 16.49
C PRO A 110 5.85 -17.32 16.30
#